data_AF-C1IP73-F1
#
_entry.id   AF-C1IP73-F1
#
_cell.length_a   1.000
_cell.length_b   1.000
_cell.length_c   1.000
_cell.angle_alpha   90.00
_cell.angle_beta   90.00
_cell.angle_gamma   90.00
#
_symmetry.space_group_name_H-M   'P 1'
#
loop_
_entity.id
_entity.type
_entity.pdbx_description
1 polymer ?
#
loop_
_entity_poly.entity_id
_entity_poly.type
_entity_poly.pdbx_seq_one_letter_code
_entity_poly.pdbx_strand_id
1 'polypeptide(L)'
;VTTQDDALLDIYKKIRPGEPPSVEAGRTLLENFYFNAKRYDLAKVGRYKINKKLGLAGDLTDSVLRIEDITAAIKYLLALHAGAERIEGVRDGEIVDIVVEFDDIDHLGNRRIRAVGELIQSQVRTGMSRMERQVRERMTTQDVEAITPNTLINIRPVTAAIK
;
A
#
# COMPACT_ATOMS: atom_id res chain seq x y z
N VAL A 1 21.95 -1.83 5.76
CA VAL A 1 21.15 -0.59 5.60
C VAL A 1 21.31 0.20 6.88
N THR A 2 22.04 1.32 6.84
CA THR A 2 22.40 2.10 8.03
C THR A 2 21.79 3.51 8.03
N THR A 3 21.40 4.02 6.86
CA THR A 3 20.77 5.33 6.70
C THR A 3 19.37 5.19 6.09
N GLN A 4 18.56 6.24 6.22
CA GLN A 4 17.24 6.31 5.57
C GLN A 4 17.36 6.20 4.05
N ASP A 5 18.35 6.85 3.46
CA ASP A 5 18.57 6.87 2.02
C ASP A 5 18.94 5.46 1.51
N ASP A 6 19.80 4.73 2.23
CA ASP A 6 20.09 3.33 1.91
C ASP A 6 18.82 2.47 1.94
N ALA A 7 17.91 2.72 2.89
CA ALA A 7 16.66 1.98 3.02
C ALA A 7 15.71 2.26 1.86
N LEU A 8 15.59 3.54 1.45
CA LEU A 8 14.79 3.95 0.30
C LEU A 8 15.32 3.34 -1.00
N LEU A 9 16.63 3.31 -1.18
CA LEU A 9 17.28 2.67 -2.33
C LEU A 9 17.04 1.15 -2.33
N ASP A 10 17.15 0.48 -1.18
CA ASP A 10 16.93 -0.96 -1.05
C ASP A 10 15.46 -1.35 -1.34
N ILE A 11 14.50 -0.59 -0.79
CA ILE A 11 13.06 -0.79 -1.08
C ILE A 11 12.80 -0.63 -2.57
N TYR A 12 13.33 0.42 -3.20
CA TYR A 12 13.13 0.66 -4.62
C TYR A 12 13.66 -0.49 -5.48
N LYS A 13 14.89 -0.96 -5.21
CA LYS A 13 15.52 -2.08 -5.92
C LYS A 13 14.70 -3.38 -5.82
N LYS A 14 14.14 -3.67 -4.65
CA LYS A 14 13.32 -4.88 -4.41
C LYS A 14 11.99 -4.85 -5.17
N ILE A 15 11.33 -3.70 -5.20
CA ILE A 15 10.02 -3.55 -5.87
C ILE A 15 10.18 -3.43 -7.38
N ARG A 16 11.23 -2.76 -7.85
CA ARG A 16 11.50 -2.51 -9.27
C ARG A 16 12.90 -2.99 -9.66
N PRO A 17 13.09 -4.32 -9.77
CA PRO A 17 14.37 -4.86 -10.22
C PRO A 17 14.63 -4.44 -11.67
N GLY A 18 15.69 -3.66 -11.89
CA GLY A 18 16.16 -3.23 -13.22
C GLY A 18 15.98 -1.74 -13.53
N GLU A 19 15.25 -0.96 -12.73
CA GLU A 19 15.23 0.50 -12.86
C GLU A 19 16.38 1.13 -12.04
N PRO A 20 17.07 2.18 -12.52
CA PRO A 20 18.11 2.87 -11.76
C PRO A 20 17.51 3.48 -10.47
N PRO A 21 17.98 3.10 -9.28
CA PRO A 21 17.40 3.55 -8.02
C PRO A 21 17.92 4.94 -7.65
N SER A 22 17.02 5.84 -7.25
CA SER A 22 17.35 7.10 -6.57
C SER A 22 16.58 7.23 -5.27
N VAL A 23 17.07 8.08 -4.36
CA VAL A 23 16.43 8.33 -3.05
C VAL A 23 15.04 8.94 -3.26
N GLU A 24 14.92 9.89 -4.18
CA GLU A 24 13.67 10.56 -4.54
C GLU A 24 12.68 9.55 -5.13
N ALA A 25 13.13 8.69 -6.03
CA ALA A 25 12.29 7.66 -6.63
C ALA A 25 11.78 6.66 -5.57
N GLY A 26 12.64 6.25 -4.63
CA GLY A 26 12.29 5.45 -3.46
C GLY A 26 11.24 6.13 -2.58
N ARG A 27 11.44 7.41 -2.26
CA ARG A 27 10.51 8.21 -1.45
C ARG A 27 9.14 8.33 -2.13
N THR A 28 9.12 8.71 -3.42
CA THR A 28 7.88 8.82 -4.20
C THR A 28 7.18 7.47 -4.35
N LEU A 29 7.93 6.37 -4.46
CA LEU A 29 7.35 5.03 -4.49
C LEU A 29 6.61 4.73 -3.18
N LEU A 30 7.29 4.91 -2.04
CA LEU A 30 6.70 4.63 -0.72
C LEU A 30 5.47 5.50 -0.44
N GLU A 31 5.54 6.78 -0.77
CA GLU A 31 4.42 7.73 -0.68
C GLU A 31 3.18 7.21 -1.43
N ASN A 32 3.40 6.76 -2.66
CA ASN A 32 2.32 6.27 -3.52
C ASN A 32 1.74 4.91 -3.09
N PHE A 33 2.45 4.13 -2.29
CA PHE A 33 1.98 2.83 -1.82
C PHE A 33 0.97 2.95 -0.68
N TYR A 34 1.21 3.86 0.27
CA TYR A 34 0.49 3.86 1.55
C TYR A 34 -0.07 5.21 1.96
N PHE A 35 0.56 6.31 1.56
CA PHE A 35 0.28 7.66 2.06
C PHE A 35 -0.50 8.53 1.05
N ASN A 36 -0.58 8.10 -0.21
CA ASN A 36 -1.29 8.81 -1.26
C ASN A 36 -2.76 8.35 -1.38
N ALA A 37 -3.70 9.23 -1.01
CA ALA A 37 -5.15 8.98 -1.07
C ALA A 37 -5.68 8.70 -2.49
N LYS A 38 -4.94 9.06 -3.55
CA LYS A 38 -5.31 8.72 -4.94
C LYS A 38 -5.04 7.26 -5.28
N ARG A 39 -4.16 6.58 -4.54
CA ARG A 39 -3.66 5.24 -4.86
C ARG A 39 -3.93 4.21 -3.76
N TYR A 40 -4.15 4.67 -2.54
CA TYR A 40 -4.39 3.83 -1.38
C TYR A 40 -5.61 4.33 -0.59
N ASP A 41 -6.47 3.39 -0.18
CA ASP A 41 -7.68 3.68 0.58
C ASP A 41 -8.07 2.48 1.44
N LEU A 42 -8.01 2.64 2.77
CA LEU A 42 -8.50 1.69 3.77
C LEU A 42 -10.03 1.62 3.80
N ALA A 43 -10.70 2.65 3.28
CA ALA A 43 -12.08 3.01 3.56
C ALA A 43 -12.34 3.21 5.07
N LYS A 44 -13.51 3.76 5.40
CA LYS A 44 -13.93 4.01 6.79
C LYS A 44 -13.88 2.74 7.65
N VAL A 45 -14.29 1.61 7.08
CA VAL A 45 -14.32 0.31 7.78
C VAL A 45 -12.90 -0.19 8.07
N GLY A 46 -11.96 -0.07 7.13
CA GLY A 46 -10.58 -0.47 7.35
C GLY A 46 -9.90 0.38 8.40
N ARG A 47 -10.08 1.70 8.35
CA ARG A 47 -9.60 2.62 9.39
C ARG A 47 -10.14 2.26 10.76
N TYR A 48 -11.45 2.06 10.88
CA TYR A 48 -12.09 1.65 12.13
C TYR A 48 -11.48 0.35 12.69
N LYS A 49 -11.28 -0.67 11.84
CA LYS A 49 -10.70 -1.95 12.25
C LYS A 49 -9.25 -1.80 12.74
N ILE A 50 -8.41 -1.06 12.02
CA ILE A 50 -7.01 -0.80 12.41
C ILE A 50 -6.96 -0.07 13.75
N ASN A 51 -7.74 1.01 13.88
CA ASN A 51 -7.85 1.77 15.12
C ASN A 51 -8.25 0.88 16.31
N LYS A 52 -9.25 0.03 16.11
CA LYS A 52 -9.73 -0.88 17.16
C LYS A 52 -8.68 -1.93 17.53
N LYS A 53 -8.07 -2.59 16.54
CA LYS A 53 -7.11 -3.69 16.75
C LYS A 53 -5.80 -3.21 17.37
N LEU A 54 -5.31 -2.04 16.97
CA LEU A 54 -4.02 -1.50 17.41
C LEU A 54 -4.14 -0.48 18.54
N GLY A 55 -5.36 -0.11 18.95
CA GLY A 55 -5.59 0.93 19.96
C GLY A 55 -5.09 2.29 19.48
N LEU A 56 -5.58 2.74 18.33
CA LEU A 56 -5.22 4.05 17.75
C LEU A 56 -6.47 4.94 17.64
N ALA A 57 -6.28 6.25 17.82
CA ALA A 57 -7.33 7.26 17.70
C ALA A 57 -7.21 8.05 16.38
N GLY A 58 -7.17 7.35 15.24
CA GLY A 58 -7.18 7.99 13.91
C GLY A 58 -8.59 8.41 13.47
N ASP A 59 -8.72 9.52 12.75
CA ASP A 59 -10.00 9.95 12.18
C ASP A 59 -10.50 8.90 11.16
N LEU A 60 -11.81 8.57 11.19
CA LEU A 60 -12.43 7.62 10.26
C LEU A 60 -12.40 8.10 8.79
N THR A 61 -12.24 9.40 8.57
CA THR A 61 -12.10 10.00 7.25
C THR A 61 -10.67 9.91 6.70
N ASP A 62 -9.69 9.71 7.56
CA ASP A 62 -8.30 9.50 7.15
C ASP A 62 -8.14 8.06 6.66
N SER A 63 -8.20 7.89 5.34
CA SER A 63 -8.23 6.56 4.74
C SER A 63 -6.88 6.07 4.22
N VAL A 64 -5.79 6.83 4.41
CA VAL A 64 -4.43 6.40 4.06
C VAL A 64 -3.68 5.87 5.28
N LEU A 65 -2.77 4.92 5.13
CA LEU A 65 -1.98 4.47 6.30
C LEU A 65 -1.13 5.63 6.83
N ARG A 66 -0.87 5.62 8.14
CA ARG A 66 0.06 6.53 8.80
C ARG A 66 1.25 5.77 9.38
N ILE A 67 2.31 6.50 9.72
CA ILE A 67 3.52 5.92 10.30
C ILE A 67 3.19 5.27 11.66
N GLU A 68 2.28 5.88 12.42
CA GLU A 68 1.79 5.36 13.70
C GLU A 68 1.10 4.01 13.51
N ASP A 69 0.34 3.83 12.43
CA ASP A 69 -0.35 2.56 12.15
C ASP A 69 0.66 1.44 11.89
N ILE A 70 1.71 1.73 11.11
CA ILE A 70 2.77 0.77 10.77
C ILE A 70 3.59 0.40 12.00
N THR A 71 4.02 1.40 12.78
CA THR A 71 4.83 1.17 13.98
C THR A 71 4.03 0.43 15.06
N ALA A 72 2.74 0.74 15.23
CA ALA A 72 1.86 0.00 16.13
C ALA A 72 1.63 -1.45 15.67
N ALA A 73 1.46 -1.69 14.37
CA ALA A 73 1.32 -3.05 13.83
C ALA A 73 2.56 -3.91 14.08
N ILE A 74 3.76 -3.34 13.90
CA ILE A 74 5.02 -4.05 14.20
C ILE A 74 5.15 -4.33 15.69
N LYS A 75 4.84 -3.36 16.56
CA LYS A 75 4.84 -3.55 18.02
C LYS A 75 3.85 -4.65 18.44
N TYR A 76 2.65 -4.66 17.86
CA TYR A 76 1.64 -5.70 18.10
C TYR A 76 2.18 -7.09 17.72
N LEU A 77 2.82 -7.21 16.55
CA LEU A 77 3.40 -8.48 16.11
C LEU A 77 4.52 -8.96 17.04
N LEU A 78 5.39 -8.05 17.50
CA LEU A 78 6.45 -8.37 18.46
C LEU A 78 5.90 -8.78 19.82
N ALA A 79 4.87 -8.08 20.31
CA ALA A 79 4.18 -8.42 21.56
C ALA A 79 3.54 -9.81 21.48
N LEU A 80 2.89 -10.13 20.35
CA LEU A 80 2.32 -11.44 20.08
C LEU A 80 3.40 -12.53 20.07
N HIS A 81 4.53 -12.28 19.43
CA HIS A 81 5.66 -13.22 19.41
C HIS A 81 6.28 -13.42 20.80
N ALA A 82 6.34 -12.37 21.62
CA ALA A 82 6.83 -12.43 22.99
C ALA A 82 5.82 -13.08 23.97
N GLY A 83 4.61 -13.42 23.53
CA GLY A 83 3.57 -13.99 24.38
C GLY A 83 2.95 -12.99 25.36
N ALA A 84 3.06 -11.68 25.09
CA ALA A 84 2.37 -10.67 25.89
C ALA A 84 0.86 -10.80 25.69
N GLU A 85 0.09 -10.71 26.78
CA GLU A 85 -1.38 -10.78 26.72
C GLU A 85 -2.01 -9.42 26.40
N ARG A 86 -1.29 -8.32 26.72
CA ARG A 86 -1.80 -6.96 26.63
C ARG A 86 -0.72 -5.99 26.15
N ILE A 87 -1.15 -4.96 25.42
CA ILE A 87 -0.36 -3.77 25.12
C ILE A 87 -1.16 -2.51 25.43
N GLU A 88 -0.49 -1.44 25.81
CA GLU A 88 -1.12 -0.13 25.96
C GLU A 88 -1.47 0.44 24.58
N GLY A 89 -2.68 0.96 24.45
CA GLY A 89 -3.16 1.71 23.31
C GLY A 89 -3.97 2.92 23.75
N VAL A 90 -4.46 3.68 22.78
CA VAL A 90 -5.31 4.85 23.01
C VAL A 90 -6.64 4.67 22.29
N ARG A 91 -7.74 4.87 23.00
CA ARG A 91 -9.09 4.97 22.42
C ARG A 91 -9.79 6.19 23.00
N ASP A 92 -10.32 7.05 22.13
CA ASP A 92 -11.04 8.27 22.52
C ASP A 92 -10.28 9.19 23.50
N GLY A 93 -8.93 9.16 23.44
CA GLY A 93 -8.05 9.95 24.32
C GLY A 93 -7.68 9.28 25.64
N GLU A 94 -8.21 8.10 25.92
CA GLU A 94 -7.92 7.33 27.13
C GLU A 94 -6.93 6.19 26.86
N ILE A 95 -6.05 5.93 27.83
CA ILE A 95 -5.14 4.78 27.78
C ILE A 95 -5.96 3.53 28.07
N VAL A 96 -5.88 2.56 27.16
CA VAL A 96 -6.61 1.31 27.25
C VAL A 96 -5.69 0.12 27.02
N ASP A 97 -5.94 -0.96 27.75
CA ASP A 97 -5.30 -2.24 27.49
C ASP A 97 -5.93 -2.89 26.25
N ILE A 98 -5.10 -3.16 25.25
CA ILE A 98 -5.48 -3.92 24.06
C ILE A 98 -5.05 -5.37 24.24
N VAL A 99 -5.99 -6.29 24.10
CA VAL A 99 -5.71 -7.73 24.12
C VAL A 99 -4.89 -8.12 22.89
N VAL A 100 -3.79 -8.83 23.12
CA VAL A 100 -2.92 -9.35 22.08
C VAL A 100 -3.28 -10.81 21.83
N GLU A 101 -3.88 -11.06 20.67
CA GLU A 101 -4.34 -12.39 20.28
C GLU A 101 -4.33 -12.55 18.77
N PHE A 102 -4.30 -13.82 18.33
CA PHE A 102 -4.47 -14.18 16.93
C PHE A 102 -5.90 -13.85 16.47
N ASP A 103 -6.03 -13.31 15.27
CA ASP A 103 -7.33 -13.06 14.67
C ASP A 103 -7.92 -14.37 14.12
N ASP A 104 -9.21 -14.61 14.37
CA ASP A 104 -9.97 -15.64 13.68
C ASP A 104 -10.20 -15.24 12.21
N ILE A 105 -9.45 -15.89 11.32
CA ILE A 105 -9.46 -15.61 9.88
C ILE A 105 -10.76 -16.06 9.20
N ASP A 106 -11.53 -16.96 9.82
CA ASP A 106 -12.77 -17.49 9.25
C ASP A 106 -13.99 -16.67 9.64
N HIS A 107 -13.85 -15.75 10.58
CA HIS A 107 -14.92 -14.85 10.99
C HIS A 107 -15.53 -14.10 9.80
N LEU A 108 -16.86 -14.20 9.63
CA LEU A 108 -17.56 -13.61 8.47
C LEU A 108 -17.42 -12.08 8.39
N GLY A 109 -17.24 -11.40 9.53
CA GLY A 109 -16.93 -9.97 9.54
C GLY A 109 -15.61 -9.60 8.86
N ASN A 110 -14.73 -10.56 8.59
CA ASN A 110 -13.50 -10.41 7.79
C ASN A 110 -13.69 -10.78 6.31
N ARG A 111 -14.89 -11.22 5.91
CA ARG A 111 -15.25 -11.48 4.52
C ARG A 111 -15.88 -10.23 3.90
N ARG A 112 -15.53 -9.93 2.66
CA ARG A 112 -16.17 -8.89 1.85
C ARG A 112 -16.63 -9.46 0.52
N ILE A 113 -17.81 -9.02 0.07
CA ILE A 113 -18.32 -9.36 -1.26
C ILE A 113 -17.74 -8.36 -2.25
N ARG A 114 -17.15 -8.86 -3.34
CA ARG A 114 -16.69 -8.03 -4.45
C ARG A 114 -17.70 -8.13 -5.58
N ALA A 115 -18.28 -6.99 -5.97
CA ALA A 115 -19.18 -6.93 -7.10
C ALA A 115 -18.42 -7.15 -8.42
N VAL A 116 -19.13 -7.54 -9.48
CA VAL A 116 -18.55 -7.77 -10.82
C VAL A 116 -17.76 -6.54 -11.31
N GLY A 117 -18.29 -5.34 -11.08
CA GLY A 117 -17.60 -4.09 -11.44
C GLY A 117 -16.24 -3.91 -10.75
N GLU A 118 -16.13 -4.28 -9.47
CA GLU A 118 -14.86 -4.21 -8.74
C GLU A 118 -13.84 -5.21 -9.30
N LEU A 119 -14.30 -6.41 -9.66
CA LEU A 119 -13.43 -7.43 -10.27
C LEU A 119 -12.87 -6.95 -11.60
N ILE A 120 -13.73 -6.39 -12.47
CA ILE A 120 -13.32 -5.82 -13.76
C ILE A 120 -12.35 -4.64 -13.54
N GLN A 121 -12.68 -3.73 -12.62
CA GLN A 121 -11.82 -2.58 -12.29
C GLN A 121 -10.42 -3.03 -11.83
N SER A 122 -10.33 -4.09 -11.02
CA SER A 122 -9.06 -4.66 -10.56
C SER A 122 -8.22 -5.21 -11.71
N GLN A 123 -8.85 -5.89 -12.69
CA GLN A 123 -8.17 -6.39 -13.88
C GLN A 123 -7.66 -5.24 -14.77
N VAL A 124 -8.51 -4.24 -15.03
CA VAL A 124 -8.13 -3.05 -15.79
C VAL A 124 -6.97 -2.32 -15.13
N ARG A 125 -7.01 -2.13 -13.81
CA ARG A 125 -5.91 -1.51 -13.03
C ARG A 125 -4.60 -2.26 -13.20
N THR A 126 -4.64 -3.59 -13.19
CA THR A 126 -3.44 -4.44 -13.40
C THR A 126 -2.90 -4.25 -14.82
N GLY A 127 -3.77 -4.22 -15.82
CA GLY A 127 -3.40 -3.92 -17.21
C GLY A 127 -2.79 -2.53 -17.38
N MET A 128 -3.36 -1.52 -16.73
CA MET A 128 -2.85 -0.14 -16.74
C MET A 128 -1.47 -0.03 -16.07
N SER A 129 -1.22 -0.75 -14.97
CA SER A 129 0.10 -0.76 -14.31
C SER A 129 1.20 -1.31 -15.23
N ARG A 130 0.90 -2.37 -16.00
CA ARG A 130 1.82 -2.91 -17.01
C ARG A 130 2.06 -1.94 -18.17
N MET A 131 1.03 -1.22 -18.59
CA MET A 131 1.14 -0.17 -19.61
C MET A 131 1.97 1.02 -19.09
N GLU A 132 1.75 1.48 -17.85
CA GLU A 132 2.52 2.55 -17.21
C GLU A 132 4.03 2.22 -17.19
N ARG A 133 4.37 0.97 -16.86
CA ARG A 133 5.75 0.50 -16.91
C ARG A 133 6.36 0.61 -18.30
N GLN A 134 5.67 0.14 -19.34
CA GLN A 134 6.16 0.24 -20.73
C GLN A 134 6.32 1.70 -21.18
N VAL A 135 5.42 2.59 -20.76
CA VAL A 135 5.54 4.03 -21.04
C VAL A 135 6.83 4.57 -20.43
N ARG A 136 7.09 4.28 -19.14
CA ARG A 136 8.33 4.73 -18.46
C ARG A 136 9.59 4.19 -19.15
N GLU A 137 9.60 2.90 -19.50
CA GLU A 137 10.71 2.29 -20.23
C GLU A 137 10.95 2.99 -21.58
N ARG A 138 9.90 3.22 -22.38
CA ARG A 138 10.02 3.91 -23.67
C ARG A 138 10.50 5.35 -23.54
N MET A 139 10.05 6.09 -22.52
CA MET A 139 10.49 7.47 -22.26
C MET A 139 12.00 7.59 -22.01
N THR A 140 12.66 6.52 -21.55
CA THR A 140 14.13 6.53 -21.37
C THR A 140 14.92 6.27 -22.65
N THR A 141 14.27 5.70 -23.68
CA THR A 141 14.94 5.23 -24.91
C THR A 141 14.59 6.04 -26.16
N GLN A 142 13.45 6.72 -26.16
CA GLN A 142 12.97 7.48 -27.31
C GLN A 142 13.50 8.92 -27.31
N ASP A 143 13.67 9.46 -28.51
CA ASP A 143 14.04 10.86 -28.72
C ASP A 143 12.92 11.79 -28.27
N VAL A 144 13.25 12.78 -27.45
CA VAL A 144 12.31 13.69 -26.78
C VAL A 144 11.46 14.45 -27.78
N GLU A 145 12.01 14.82 -28.94
CA GLU A 145 11.29 15.55 -29.98
C GLU A 145 10.26 14.69 -30.73
N ALA A 146 10.42 13.36 -30.72
CA ALA A 146 9.54 12.41 -31.40
C ALA A 146 8.44 11.82 -30.49
N ILE A 147 8.47 12.12 -29.18
CA ILE A 147 7.53 11.54 -28.23
C ILE A 147 6.11 12.08 -28.46
N THR A 148 5.19 11.17 -28.76
CA THR A 148 3.74 11.43 -28.77
C THR A 148 3.00 10.36 -27.96
N PRO A 149 1.77 10.63 -27.45
CA PRO A 149 1.00 9.63 -26.70
C PRO A 149 0.83 8.30 -27.43
N ASN A 150 0.65 8.33 -28.75
CA ASN A 150 0.53 7.13 -29.58
C ASN A 150 1.81 6.28 -29.62
N THR A 151 2.99 6.92 -29.57
CA THR A 151 4.28 6.20 -29.54
C THR A 151 4.58 5.54 -28.20
N LEU A 152 4.03 6.08 -27.11
CA LEU A 152 4.23 5.58 -25.76
C LEU A 152 3.20 4.52 -25.35
N ILE A 153 1.93 4.72 -25.73
CA ILE A 153 0.82 3.89 -25.25
C ILE A 153 0.71 2.59 -26.05
N ASN A 154 0.80 1.45 -25.34
CA ASN A 154 0.51 0.13 -25.89
C ASN A 154 -0.68 -0.49 -25.14
N ILE A 155 -1.78 -0.74 -25.86
CA ILE A 155 -3.02 -1.27 -25.28
C ILE A 155 -3.02 -2.77 -25.01
N ARG A 156 -2.08 -3.53 -25.58
CA ARG A 156 -2.03 -5.00 -25.45
C ARG A 156 -2.08 -5.51 -23.99
N PRO A 157 -1.41 -4.88 -23.01
CA PRO A 157 -1.50 -5.33 -21.62
C PRO A 157 -2.87 -5.16 -20.98
N VAL A 158 -3.64 -4.15 -21.41
CA VAL A 158 -4.99 -3.90 -20.89
C VAL A 158 -5.97 -4.88 -21.52
N THR A 159 -5.90 -5.09 -22.83
CA THR A 159 -6.78 -6.05 -23.52
C THR A 159 -6.52 -7.48 -23.06
N ALA A 160 -5.26 -7.85 -22.81
CA ALA A 160 -4.88 -9.16 -22.26
C ALA A 160 -5.27 -9.36 -20.78
N ALA A 161 -5.55 -8.30 -20.02
CA ALA A 161 -6.04 -8.44 -18.65
C ALA A 161 -7.57 -8.63 -18.59
N ILE A 162 -8.28 -8.27 -19.66
CA ILE A 162 -9.75 -8.38 -19.77
C ILE A 162 -10.16 -9.69 -20.45
N LYS A 163 -9.36 -10.18 -21.41
CA LYS A 163 -9.53 -11.50 -22.03
C LYS A 163 -9.24 -12.62 -21.03
#